data_AF-A0A162UZT5-F1
#
_entry.id   AF-A0A162UZT5-F1
#
_cell.length_a   1.000
_cell.length_b   1.000
_cell.length_c   1.000
_cell.angle_alpha   90.00
_cell.angle_beta   90.00
_cell.angle_gamma   90.00
#
_symmetry.space_group_name_H-M   'P 1'
#
loop_
_entity.id
_entity.type
_entity.pdbx_description
1 polymer ?
#
loop_
_entity_poly.entity_id
_entity_poly.type
_entity_poly.pdbx_seq_one_letter_code
_entity_poly.pdbx_strand_id
1 'polypeptide(L)'
;MHLIGHGIGKLVYNHFSIWHQFLQAEITKNNISISVFSLVNHYLTHIGYMTRKVRNLWVYNTRSMERTIGRYLKLIEKLTAYYTQSKCTFSIDLRYTLETVKLAVRAWINNHVYDSEMYMQKRSEVHHRNHHVRFNAIYQNHNCWYVDSVLFYFAHCPFDDESCRQFLVLVSVMKKHSAAEYDSNIPIVIIDTNLVTQRLVVISLNDIQNKVGLIQSVECPMKYKVVTSYYIFNEDIKSTAGKLRYIKL
;
A
#
# COMPACT_ATOMS: atom_id res chain seq x y z
N MET A 1 15.73 -0.59 37.69
CA MET A 1 14.75 0.19 36.89
C MET A 1 13.31 -0.09 37.35
N HIS A 2 13.01 0.04 38.66
CA HIS A 2 11.76 -0.46 39.25
C HIS A 2 10.90 0.59 39.97
N LEU A 3 11.37 1.85 40.07
CA LEU A 3 10.75 2.90 40.90
C LEU A 3 10.16 4.10 40.12
N ILE A 4 10.46 4.24 38.82
CA ILE A 4 10.09 5.45 38.04
C ILE A 4 8.62 5.42 37.58
N GLY A 5 8.03 4.24 37.38
CA GLY A 5 6.65 4.11 36.86
C GLY A 5 5.54 4.48 37.85
N HIS A 6 5.78 4.36 39.15
CA HIS A 6 4.74 4.57 40.17
C HIS A 6 4.43 6.06 40.42
N GLY A 7 5.43 6.95 40.29
CA GLY A 7 5.26 8.39 40.47
C GLY A 7 4.52 9.06 39.29
N ILE A 8 4.82 8.63 38.06
CA ILE A 8 4.25 9.21 36.84
C ILE A 8 2.73 8.96 36.78
N GLY A 9 2.28 7.75 37.08
CA GLY A 9 0.84 7.43 37.09
C GLY A 9 0.03 8.13 38.20
N LYS A 10 0.69 8.66 39.23
CA LYS A 10 0.03 9.47 40.29
C LYS A 10 -0.04 10.94 39.90
N LEU A 11 1.02 11.48 39.30
CA LEU A 11 1.03 12.84 38.75
C LEU A 11 0.00 13.01 37.63
N VAL A 12 -0.03 12.08 36.67
CA VAL A 12 -0.97 12.12 35.54
C VAL A 12 -2.43 12.08 36.00
N TYR A 13 -2.75 11.25 37.00
CA TYR A 13 -4.10 11.17 37.58
C TYR A 13 -4.53 12.50 38.21
N ASN A 14 -3.64 13.14 38.98
CA ASN A 14 -3.95 14.40 39.64
C ASN A 14 -4.19 15.53 38.62
N HIS A 15 -3.39 15.62 37.56
CA HIS A 15 -3.57 16.62 36.51
C HIS A 15 -4.89 16.43 35.75
N PHE A 16 -5.28 15.20 35.42
CA PHE A 16 -6.57 14.94 34.77
C PHE A 16 -7.75 15.20 35.70
N SER A 17 -7.62 14.97 37.01
CA SER A 17 -8.66 15.32 37.99
C SER A 17 -8.87 16.83 38.08
N ILE A 18 -7.79 17.62 38.10
CA ILE A 18 -7.85 19.08 38.10
C ILE A 18 -8.48 19.59 36.79
N TRP A 19 -8.07 19.02 35.65
CA TRP A 19 -8.65 19.34 34.36
C TRP A 19 -10.16 19.01 34.29
N HIS A 20 -10.57 17.87 34.85
CA HIS A 20 -11.98 17.47 34.90
C HIS A 20 -12.82 18.44 35.75
N GLN A 21 -12.30 18.87 36.91
CA GLN A 21 -12.94 19.86 37.77
C GLN A 21 -13.05 21.22 37.09
N PHE A 22 -12.02 21.65 36.36
CA PHE A 22 -12.06 22.87 35.55
C PHE A 22 -13.16 22.81 34.49
N LEU A 23 -13.26 21.70 33.75
CA LEU A 23 -14.31 21.51 32.74
C LEU A 23 -15.72 21.53 33.35
N GLN A 24 -15.91 20.88 34.51
CA GLN A 24 -17.19 20.93 35.22
C GLN A 24 -17.55 22.36 35.65
N ALA A 25 -16.58 23.14 36.13
CA ALA A 25 -16.81 24.52 36.54
C ALA A 25 -17.19 25.42 35.35
N GLU A 26 -16.54 25.26 34.20
CA GLU A 26 -16.84 26.04 32.99
C GLU A 26 -18.17 25.65 32.33
N ILE A 27 -18.59 24.38 32.45
CA ILE A 27 -19.94 23.94 32.05
C ILE A 27 -20.99 24.55 32.99
N THR A 28 -20.72 24.59 34.30
CA THR A 28 -21.65 25.19 35.29
C THR A 28 -21.83 26.70 35.05
N LYS A 29 -20.78 27.38 34.58
CA LYS A 29 -20.82 28.79 34.15
C LYS A 29 -21.42 29.00 32.76
N ASN A 30 -21.82 27.93 32.07
CA ASN A 30 -22.36 27.94 30.70
C ASN A 30 -21.38 28.46 29.62
N ASN A 31 -20.07 28.44 29.89
CA ASN A 31 -19.04 28.86 28.94
C ASN A 31 -18.70 27.75 27.92
N ILE A 32 -18.93 26.49 28.29
CA ILE A 32 -18.59 25.31 27.50
C ILE A 32 -19.76 24.32 27.54
N SER A 33 -20.02 23.64 26.42
CA SER A 33 -21.07 22.62 26.33
C SER A 33 -20.69 21.32 27.05
N ILE A 34 -21.69 20.64 27.61
CA ILE A 34 -21.54 19.30 28.22
C ILE A 34 -21.06 18.24 27.23
N SER A 35 -21.19 18.49 25.92
CA SER A 35 -20.67 17.62 24.85
C SER A 35 -19.15 17.43 24.91
N VAL A 36 -18.43 18.28 25.65
CA VAL A 36 -17.01 18.08 25.95
C VAL A 36 -16.78 16.80 26.76
N PHE A 37 -17.73 16.28 27.53
CA PHE A 37 -17.64 14.94 28.12
C PHE A 37 -17.98 13.84 27.11
N SER A 38 -17.22 13.80 26.02
CA SER A 38 -17.26 12.69 25.08
C SER A 38 -16.70 11.41 25.69
N LEU A 39 -17.03 10.27 25.08
CA LEU A 39 -16.48 8.97 25.46
C LEU A 39 -14.95 8.98 25.53
N VAL A 40 -14.30 9.71 24.61
CA VAL A 40 -12.82 9.88 24.59
C VAL A 40 -12.33 10.60 25.83
N ASN A 41 -13.00 11.68 26.25
CA ASN A 41 -12.62 12.43 27.46
C ASN A 41 -12.92 11.65 28.75
N HIS A 42 -13.95 10.81 28.75
CA HIS A 42 -14.17 9.86 29.84
C HIS A 42 -13.02 8.84 29.94
N TYR A 43 -12.50 8.33 28.82
CA TYR A 43 -11.36 7.41 28.84
C TYR A 43 -10.08 8.04 29.42
N LEU A 44 -9.88 9.36 29.27
CA LEU A 44 -8.72 10.07 29.82
C LEU A 44 -8.65 9.97 31.35
N THR A 45 -9.78 9.92 32.05
CA THR A 45 -9.80 9.79 33.52
C THR A 45 -9.32 8.41 33.98
N HIS A 46 -9.48 7.38 33.12
CA HIS A 46 -9.02 6.01 33.38
C HIS A 46 -7.56 5.77 32.99
N ILE A 47 -6.91 6.67 32.23
CA ILE A 47 -5.50 6.52 31.80
C ILE A 47 -4.56 6.39 32.99
N GLY A 48 -4.79 7.11 34.09
CA GLY A 48 -3.98 7.01 35.29
C GLY A 48 -4.01 5.62 35.94
N TYR A 49 -5.16 4.95 35.90
CA TYR A 49 -5.31 3.56 36.35
C TYR A 49 -4.72 2.57 35.34
N MET A 50 -4.99 2.76 34.05
CA MET A 50 -4.47 1.89 32.98
C MET A 50 -2.94 1.93 32.89
N THR A 51 -2.31 3.09 33.01
CA THR A 51 -0.83 3.23 33.05
C THR A 51 -0.21 2.53 34.26
N ARG A 52 -0.89 2.44 35.40
CA ARG A 52 -0.40 1.67 36.56
C ARG A 52 -0.45 0.16 36.31
N LYS A 53 -1.50 -0.34 35.66
CA LYS A 53 -1.64 -1.77 35.35
C LYS A 53 -0.81 -2.23 34.15
N VAL A 54 -0.75 -1.42 33.10
CA VAL A 54 -0.24 -1.80 31.77
C VAL A 54 1.11 -1.15 31.46
N ARG A 55 1.56 -0.20 32.31
CA ARG A 55 2.80 0.60 32.21
C ARG A 55 2.85 1.51 30.98
N ASN A 56 3.05 0.93 29.79
CA ASN A 56 3.24 1.69 28.57
C ASN A 56 2.07 1.51 27.60
N LEU A 57 1.11 2.45 27.64
CA LEU A 57 -0.04 2.47 26.73
C LEU A 57 0.35 2.59 25.25
N TRP A 58 1.54 3.13 24.94
CA TRP A 58 2.01 3.23 23.55
C TRP A 58 2.21 1.87 22.88
N VAL A 59 2.56 0.84 23.66
CA VAL A 59 2.76 -0.51 23.14
C VAL A 59 1.40 -1.16 22.79
N TYR A 60 0.32 -0.73 23.44
CA TYR A 60 -1.04 -1.24 23.23
C TYR A 60 -1.83 -0.43 22.20
N ASN A 61 -1.13 0.32 21.36
CA ASN A 61 -1.75 1.14 20.33
C ASN A 61 -2.24 0.27 19.14
N THR A 62 -3.50 0.44 18.76
CA THR A 62 -4.13 -0.26 17.63
C THR A 62 -3.70 0.25 16.26
N ARG A 63 -2.93 1.34 16.17
CA ARG A 63 -2.48 1.95 14.89
C ARG A 63 -1.83 0.95 13.92
N SER A 64 -1.06 -0.02 14.42
CA SER A 64 -0.46 -1.05 13.56
C SER A 64 -1.53 -1.97 12.93
N MET A 65 -2.51 -2.36 13.73
CA MET A 65 -3.65 -3.17 13.32
C MET A 65 -4.54 -2.39 12.34
N GLU A 66 -4.85 -1.12 12.64
CA GLU A 66 -5.63 -0.23 11.75
C GLU A 66 -4.98 -0.08 10.37
N ARG A 67 -3.65 0.12 10.31
CA ARG A 67 -2.91 0.18 9.04
C ARG A 67 -2.98 -1.13 8.27
N THR A 68 -2.87 -2.25 8.98
CA THR A 68 -2.99 -3.59 8.38
C THR A 68 -4.39 -3.82 7.83
N ILE A 69 -5.43 -3.52 8.60
CA ILE A 69 -6.84 -3.59 8.17
C ILE A 69 -7.06 -2.72 6.92
N GLY A 70 -6.56 -1.48 6.93
CA GLY A 70 -6.66 -0.58 5.77
C GLY A 70 -5.98 -1.13 4.51
N ARG A 71 -4.85 -1.85 4.62
CA ARG A 71 -4.21 -2.53 3.48
C ARG A 71 -5.07 -3.65 2.93
N TYR A 72 -5.67 -4.47 3.79
CA TYR A 72 -6.57 -5.55 3.36
C TYR A 72 -7.86 -5.02 2.73
N LEU A 73 -8.47 -3.96 3.28
CA LEU A 73 -9.64 -3.33 2.66
C LEU A 73 -9.34 -2.86 1.23
N LYS A 74 -8.19 -2.20 1.02
CA LYS A 74 -7.73 -1.81 -0.32
C LYS A 74 -7.51 -3.01 -1.24
N LEU A 75 -6.93 -4.10 -0.74
CA LEU A 75 -6.76 -5.33 -1.53
C LEU A 75 -8.12 -5.82 -2.03
N ILE A 76 -9.10 -5.93 -1.13
CA ILE A 76 -10.42 -6.46 -1.47
C ILE A 76 -11.11 -5.56 -2.49
N GLU A 77 -11.10 -4.24 -2.29
CA GLU A 77 -11.65 -3.28 -3.27
C GLU A 77 -11.03 -3.46 -4.66
N LYS A 78 -9.71 -3.66 -4.74
CA LYS A 78 -9.01 -3.84 -6.03
C LYS A 78 -9.20 -5.23 -6.62
N LEU A 79 -9.33 -6.25 -5.80
CA LEU A 79 -9.63 -7.61 -6.24
C LEU A 79 -11.04 -7.69 -6.82
N THR A 80 -12.03 -7.09 -6.14
CA THR A 80 -13.39 -6.96 -6.66
C THR A 80 -13.38 -6.23 -7.99
N ALA A 81 -12.69 -5.09 -8.09
CA ALA A 81 -12.56 -4.35 -9.35
C ALA A 81 -11.92 -5.19 -10.48
N TYR A 82 -10.89 -5.98 -10.17
CA TYR A 82 -10.24 -6.87 -11.14
C TYR A 82 -11.25 -7.88 -11.72
N TYR A 83 -12.01 -8.57 -10.87
CA TYR A 83 -12.99 -9.57 -11.33
C TYR A 83 -14.21 -8.98 -12.02
N THR A 84 -14.70 -7.82 -11.57
CA THR A 84 -15.76 -7.09 -12.27
C THR A 84 -15.31 -6.69 -13.68
N GLN A 85 -14.05 -6.28 -13.84
CA GLN A 85 -13.49 -5.88 -15.13
C GLN A 85 -13.10 -7.06 -16.03
N SER A 86 -12.70 -8.20 -15.46
CA SER A 86 -12.34 -9.41 -16.21
C SER A 86 -13.55 -10.14 -16.81
N LYS A 87 -14.77 -9.58 -16.70
CA LYS A 87 -16.05 -10.21 -17.08
C LYS A 87 -16.27 -11.57 -16.42
N CYS A 88 -15.72 -11.77 -15.21
CA CYS A 88 -16.07 -12.94 -14.43
C CYS A 88 -17.55 -12.83 -14.03
N THR A 89 -18.32 -13.89 -14.27
CA THR A 89 -19.78 -13.97 -14.02
C THR A 89 -20.17 -14.02 -12.55
N PHE A 90 -19.24 -13.77 -11.63
CA PHE A 90 -19.38 -14.12 -10.22
C PHE A 90 -19.47 -12.87 -9.34
N SER A 91 -20.44 -12.90 -8.41
CA SER A 91 -20.53 -11.93 -7.32
C SER A 91 -19.53 -12.29 -6.23
N ILE A 92 -18.72 -11.33 -5.81
CA ILE A 92 -17.67 -11.51 -4.79
C ILE A 92 -18.21 -11.07 -3.44
N ASP A 93 -18.40 -12.01 -2.52
CA ASP A 93 -18.67 -11.70 -1.12
C ASP A 93 -17.36 -11.42 -0.39
N LEU A 94 -17.25 -10.22 0.18
CA LEU A 94 -16.10 -9.70 0.91
C LEU A 94 -15.60 -10.63 2.02
N ARG A 95 -16.51 -11.35 2.71
CA ARG A 95 -16.15 -12.22 3.85
C ARG A 95 -15.49 -13.51 3.39
N TYR A 96 -16.10 -14.20 2.42
CA TYR A 96 -15.54 -15.44 1.84
C TYR A 96 -14.25 -15.20 1.07
N THR A 97 -14.10 -14.02 0.47
CA THR A 97 -12.92 -13.68 -0.35
C THR A 97 -11.64 -13.61 0.48
N LEU A 98 -11.70 -13.15 1.73
CA LEU A 98 -10.50 -13.07 2.58
C LEU A 98 -10.00 -14.44 3.03
N GLU A 99 -10.90 -15.39 3.28
CA GLU A 99 -10.55 -16.75 3.73
C GLU A 99 -9.88 -17.57 2.63
N THR A 100 -10.20 -17.28 1.37
CA THR A 100 -9.67 -17.98 0.19
C THR A 100 -8.37 -17.37 -0.37
N VAL A 101 -7.96 -16.20 0.14
CA VAL A 101 -6.72 -15.53 -0.28
C VAL A 101 -5.52 -16.05 0.51
N LYS A 102 -4.58 -16.67 -0.19
CA LYS A 102 -3.27 -17.07 0.36
C LYS A 102 -2.20 -16.07 -0.05
N LEU A 103 -1.67 -15.34 0.92
CA LEU A 103 -0.62 -14.34 0.68
C LEU A 103 0.75 -14.98 0.42
N ALA A 104 1.51 -14.34 -0.47
CA ALA A 104 2.90 -14.64 -0.76
C ALA A 104 3.73 -13.35 -0.83
N VAL A 105 4.96 -13.43 -0.34
CA VAL A 105 5.88 -12.26 -0.26
C VAL A 105 6.88 -12.22 -1.42
N ARG A 106 6.99 -13.30 -2.19
CA ARG A 106 7.86 -13.42 -3.36
C ARG A 106 7.19 -14.27 -4.43
N ALA A 107 7.54 -14.02 -5.69
CA ALA A 107 7.12 -14.83 -6.81
C ALA A 107 8.32 -15.27 -7.65
N TRP A 108 8.27 -16.48 -8.18
CA TRP A 108 9.24 -16.99 -9.15
C TRP A 108 8.58 -16.99 -10.53
N ILE A 109 9.13 -16.20 -11.46
CA ILE A 109 8.56 -15.99 -12.80
C ILE A 109 9.71 -16.00 -13.80
N ASN A 110 9.62 -16.82 -14.85
CA ASN A 110 10.61 -16.87 -15.93
C ASN A 110 12.07 -16.94 -15.44
N ASN A 111 12.33 -17.84 -14.48
CA ASN A 111 13.62 -18.04 -13.83
C ASN A 111 14.14 -16.86 -12.98
N HIS A 112 13.32 -15.83 -12.75
CA HIS A 112 13.65 -14.68 -11.89
C HIS A 112 12.78 -14.65 -10.64
N VAL A 113 13.38 -14.34 -9.50
CA VAL A 113 12.66 -14.10 -8.25
C VAL A 113 12.34 -12.62 -8.15
N TYR A 114 11.07 -12.32 -7.86
CA TYR A 114 10.57 -10.98 -7.64
C TYR A 114 10.17 -10.83 -6.18
N ASP A 115 10.80 -9.87 -5.51
CA ASP A 115 10.53 -9.55 -4.12
C ASP A 115 9.45 -8.48 -4.00
N SER A 116 8.57 -8.65 -3.01
CA SER A 116 7.55 -7.65 -2.69
C SER A 116 8.01 -6.68 -1.61
N GLU A 117 7.38 -5.52 -1.52
CA GLU A 117 7.65 -4.51 -0.49
C GLU A 117 7.43 -5.10 0.92
N MET A 118 6.44 -5.99 1.07
CA MET A 118 6.21 -6.73 2.30
C MET A 118 7.40 -7.63 2.69
N TYR A 119 8.05 -8.26 1.71
CA TYR A 119 9.27 -9.04 1.96
C TYR A 119 10.42 -8.15 2.45
N MET A 120 10.66 -7.05 1.76
CA MET A 120 11.74 -6.11 2.08
C MET A 120 11.54 -5.48 3.47
N GLN A 121 10.31 -5.07 3.79
CA GLN A 121 9.95 -4.54 5.11
C GLN A 121 10.28 -5.55 6.22
N LYS A 122 9.98 -6.83 6.01
CA LYS A 122 10.24 -7.90 7.00
C LYS A 122 11.73 -8.15 7.21
N ARG A 123 12.55 -7.99 6.18
CA ARG A 123 14.00 -8.20 6.25
C ARG A 123 14.80 -6.97 6.64
N SER A 124 14.16 -5.80 6.76
CA SER A 124 14.86 -4.52 6.94
C SER A 124 15.92 -4.27 5.85
N GLU A 125 15.74 -4.88 4.68
CA GLU A 125 16.63 -4.70 3.53
C GLU A 125 16.33 -3.33 2.90
N VAL A 126 17.25 -2.38 3.07
CA VAL A 126 17.18 -1.02 2.49
C VAL A 126 17.79 -0.98 1.08
N HIS A 127 17.85 -2.12 0.38
CA HIS A 127 18.48 -2.17 -0.92
C HIS A 127 17.75 -1.25 -1.91
N HIS A 128 18.54 -0.45 -2.63
CA HIS A 128 18.09 0.54 -3.59
C HIS A 128 17.10 -0.10 -4.59
N ARG A 129 15.90 0.51 -4.69
CA ARG A 129 14.82 0.19 -5.63
C ARG A 129 15.25 0.47 -7.09
N ASN A 130 16.27 -0.23 -7.58
CA ASN A 130 16.76 -0.02 -8.95
C ASN A 130 16.07 -0.94 -9.96
N HIS A 131 15.12 -1.75 -9.49
CA HIS A 131 14.48 -2.80 -10.24
C HIS A 131 12.97 -2.68 -10.12
N HIS A 132 12.35 -2.26 -11.22
CA HIS A 132 10.91 -2.14 -11.38
C HIS A 132 10.40 -3.25 -12.29
N VAL A 133 9.08 -3.41 -12.32
CA VAL A 133 8.42 -4.42 -13.15
C VAL A 133 7.53 -3.72 -14.16
N ARG A 134 7.55 -4.25 -15.38
CA ARG A 134 6.65 -3.85 -16.45
C ARG A 134 5.65 -4.97 -16.70
N PHE A 135 4.40 -4.59 -16.93
CA PHE A 135 3.31 -5.54 -17.15
C PHE A 135 2.31 -5.00 -18.17
N ASN A 136 1.51 -5.92 -18.70
CA ASN A 136 0.46 -5.64 -19.65
C ASN A 136 -0.89 -5.52 -18.94
N ALA A 137 -1.51 -4.35 -18.93
CA ALA A 137 -2.86 -4.22 -18.38
C ALA A 137 -3.89 -4.49 -19.49
N ILE A 138 -4.22 -5.76 -19.71
CA ILE A 138 -5.19 -6.17 -20.73
C ILE A 138 -6.58 -5.56 -20.45
N TYR A 139 -6.94 -5.41 -19.17
CA TYR A 139 -8.31 -5.11 -18.73
C TYR A 139 -8.64 -3.62 -18.51
N GLN A 140 -7.66 -2.71 -18.61
CA GLN A 140 -7.87 -1.26 -18.39
C GLN A 140 -7.24 -0.43 -19.51
N ASN A 141 -7.60 -0.74 -20.77
CA ASN A 141 -7.24 0.00 -22.00
C ASN A 141 -6.14 -0.61 -22.87
N HIS A 142 -5.86 -1.92 -22.78
CA HIS A 142 -4.81 -2.58 -23.56
C HIS A 142 -3.44 -1.86 -23.51
N ASN A 143 -3.16 -1.14 -22.43
CA ASN A 143 -1.96 -0.31 -22.30
C ASN A 143 -0.98 -0.99 -21.34
N CYS A 144 0.31 -0.89 -21.64
CA CYS A 144 1.34 -1.37 -20.73
C CYS A 144 1.51 -0.37 -19.58
N TRP A 145 1.68 -0.88 -18.37
CA TRP A 145 1.95 -0.05 -17.19
C TRP A 145 3.31 -0.40 -16.60
N TYR A 146 3.90 0.60 -15.96
CA TYR A 146 5.12 0.48 -15.17
C TYR A 146 4.74 0.42 -13.68
N VAL A 147 5.28 -0.57 -12.96
CA VAL A 147 5.08 -0.74 -11.52
C VAL A 147 6.07 0.15 -10.77
N ASP A 148 5.58 0.96 -9.84
CA ASP A 148 6.43 1.60 -8.84
C ASP A 148 6.86 0.58 -7.78
N SER A 149 5.90 -0.05 -7.10
CA SER A 149 6.19 -1.13 -6.15
C SER A 149 5.22 -2.31 -6.26
N VAL A 150 5.76 -3.51 -6.10
CA VAL A 150 4.95 -4.71 -5.85
C VAL A 150 4.71 -4.80 -4.36
N LEU A 151 3.47 -4.72 -3.90
CA LEU A 151 3.17 -4.75 -2.46
C LEU A 151 3.30 -6.18 -1.92
N PHE A 152 2.57 -7.10 -2.52
CA PHE A 152 2.60 -8.55 -2.24
C PHE A 152 1.90 -9.34 -3.34
N TYR A 153 2.18 -10.63 -3.37
CA TYR A 153 1.57 -11.61 -4.24
C TYR A 153 0.48 -12.37 -3.47
N PHE A 154 -0.47 -12.95 -4.18
CA PHE A 154 -1.45 -13.81 -3.55
C PHE A 154 -2.05 -14.81 -4.53
N ALA A 155 -2.38 -15.99 -4.02
CA ALA A 155 -3.23 -16.93 -4.72
C ALA A 155 -4.67 -16.75 -4.23
N HIS A 156 -5.61 -16.69 -5.16
CA HIS A 156 -7.04 -16.67 -4.86
C HIS A 156 -7.66 -17.90 -5.50
N CYS A 157 -8.32 -18.74 -4.69
CA CYS A 157 -9.11 -19.86 -5.19
C CYS A 157 -10.58 -19.48 -5.05
N PRO A 158 -11.19 -18.87 -6.08
CA PRO A 158 -12.62 -18.59 -6.03
C PRO A 158 -13.34 -19.93 -5.83
N PHE A 159 -14.19 -20.01 -4.80
CA PHE A 159 -15.00 -21.19 -4.44
C PHE A 159 -14.24 -22.39 -3.84
N ASP A 160 -13.04 -22.20 -3.30
CA ASP A 160 -12.20 -23.29 -2.77
C ASP A 160 -11.84 -24.39 -3.80
N ASP A 161 -12.05 -24.12 -5.08
CA ASP A 161 -11.65 -25.01 -6.17
C ASP A 161 -10.22 -24.68 -6.62
N GLU A 162 -9.31 -25.63 -6.44
CA GLU A 162 -7.92 -25.49 -6.86
C GLU A 162 -7.76 -25.34 -8.38
N SER A 163 -8.69 -25.86 -9.18
CA SER A 163 -8.66 -25.75 -10.64
C SER A 163 -8.84 -24.30 -11.10
N CYS A 164 -9.51 -23.48 -10.28
CA CYS A 164 -9.77 -22.07 -10.55
C CYS A 164 -8.74 -21.15 -9.89
N ARG A 165 -7.66 -21.70 -9.31
CA ARG A 165 -6.63 -20.92 -8.61
C ARG A 165 -6.02 -19.86 -9.52
N GLN A 166 -6.17 -18.61 -9.13
CA GLN A 166 -5.54 -17.46 -9.78
C GLN A 166 -4.35 -16.98 -8.97
N PHE A 167 -3.24 -16.78 -9.67
CA PHE A 167 -2.04 -16.18 -9.12
C PHE A 167 -2.04 -14.70 -9.49
N LEU A 168 -2.23 -13.87 -8.47
CA LEU A 168 -2.46 -12.44 -8.61
C LEU A 168 -1.41 -11.65 -7.83
N VAL A 169 -1.29 -10.38 -8.17
CA VAL A 169 -0.36 -9.46 -7.50
C VAL A 169 -1.01 -8.11 -7.29
N LEU A 170 -0.85 -7.55 -6.09
CA LEU A 170 -1.25 -6.19 -5.78
C LEU A 170 -0.05 -5.26 -6.00
N VAL A 171 -0.20 -4.31 -6.92
CA VAL A 171 0.87 -3.40 -7.33
C VAL A 171 0.46 -1.95 -7.17
N SER A 172 1.45 -1.10 -6.89
CA SER A 172 1.35 0.34 -7.09
C SER A 172 1.86 0.70 -8.49
N VAL A 173 1.04 1.40 -9.26
CA VAL A 173 1.33 1.71 -10.66
C VAL A 173 1.73 3.16 -10.82
N MET A 174 2.70 3.42 -11.69
CA MET A 174 3.12 4.77 -12.04
C MET A 174 1.99 5.49 -12.77
N LYS A 175 1.69 6.72 -12.34
CA LYS A 175 0.52 7.45 -12.84
C LYS A 175 0.72 8.07 -14.20
N LYS A 176 1.92 8.60 -14.43
CA LYS A 176 2.27 9.36 -15.63
C LYS A 176 3.40 8.64 -16.33
N HIS A 177 3.15 8.33 -17.59
CA HIS A 177 4.14 7.87 -18.54
C HIS A 177 4.10 8.80 -19.74
N SER A 178 5.26 9.07 -20.31
CA SER A 178 5.44 9.84 -21.54
C SER A 178 6.63 9.27 -22.31
N ALA A 179 6.90 9.83 -23.48
CA ALA A 179 8.19 9.63 -24.14
C ALA A 179 9.14 10.79 -23.82
N ALA A 180 10.43 10.60 -24.06
CA ALA A 180 11.39 11.70 -24.01
C ALA A 180 11.11 12.72 -25.12
N GLU A 181 11.47 13.98 -24.83
CA GLU A 181 11.22 15.09 -25.76
C GLU A 181 12.12 14.99 -27.01
N TYR A 182 13.34 14.49 -26.84
CA TYR A 182 14.34 14.35 -27.90
C TYR A 182 14.31 12.97 -28.59
N ASP A 183 13.64 11.96 -27.99
CA ASP A 183 13.52 10.62 -28.55
C ASP A 183 12.22 9.97 -28.08
N SER A 184 11.28 9.79 -29.03
CA SER A 184 9.99 9.16 -28.79
C SER A 184 10.08 7.70 -28.37
N ASN A 185 11.23 7.05 -28.60
CA ASN A 185 11.46 5.67 -28.26
C ASN A 185 11.91 5.52 -26.80
N ILE A 186 12.23 6.59 -26.08
CA ILE A 186 12.68 6.48 -24.69
C ILE A 186 11.51 6.67 -23.74
N PRO A 187 11.10 5.64 -22.97
CA PRO A 187 10.00 5.78 -22.02
C PRO A 187 10.45 6.62 -20.84
N ILE A 188 9.63 7.60 -20.48
CA ILE A 188 9.78 8.39 -19.26
C ILE A 188 8.59 8.10 -18.34
N VAL A 189 8.90 7.89 -17.08
CA VAL A 189 7.91 7.73 -16.01
C VAL A 189 8.15 8.80 -14.94
N ILE A 190 7.07 9.26 -14.34
CA ILE A 190 7.13 10.21 -13.23
C ILE A 190 6.74 9.49 -11.95
N ILE A 191 7.66 9.44 -10.99
CA ILE A 191 7.42 8.92 -9.67
C ILE A 191 7.06 10.10 -8.77
N ASP A 192 5.80 10.15 -8.34
CA ASP A 192 5.33 11.10 -7.35
C ASP A 192 5.42 10.44 -5.97
N THR A 193 6.34 10.94 -5.14
CA THR A 193 6.56 10.43 -3.78
C THR A 193 5.43 10.79 -2.81
N ASN A 194 4.44 11.59 -3.22
CA ASN A 194 3.27 11.87 -2.38
C ASN A 194 2.38 10.63 -2.26
N LEU A 195 2.61 9.86 -1.19
CA LEU A 195 1.91 8.63 -0.79
C LEU A 195 0.38 8.73 -0.73
N VAL A 196 -0.17 9.95 -0.68
CA VAL A 196 -1.62 10.21 -0.53
C VAL A 196 -2.43 9.62 -1.68
N THR A 197 -1.82 9.39 -2.85
CA THR A 197 -2.55 8.98 -4.06
C THR A 197 -1.86 7.86 -4.81
N GLN A 198 -1.36 6.83 -4.13
CA GLN A 198 -0.90 5.61 -4.83
C GLN A 198 -2.05 4.97 -5.61
N ARG A 199 -1.88 4.80 -6.93
CA ARG A 199 -2.83 4.05 -7.75
C ARG A 199 -2.52 2.56 -7.57
N LEU A 200 -3.39 1.86 -6.85
CA LEU A 200 -3.28 0.43 -6.60
C LEU A 200 -4.12 -0.35 -7.60
N VAL A 201 -3.58 -1.45 -8.11
CA VAL A 201 -4.27 -2.35 -9.03
C VAL A 201 -3.91 -3.80 -8.71
N VAL A 202 -4.88 -4.70 -8.88
CA VAL A 202 -4.67 -6.14 -8.90
C VAL A 202 -4.54 -6.58 -10.35
N ILE A 203 -3.52 -7.38 -10.64
CA ILE A 203 -3.25 -7.92 -11.98
C ILE A 203 -2.88 -9.40 -11.87
N SER A 204 -2.96 -10.11 -13.00
CA SER A 204 -2.49 -11.49 -13.08
C SER A 204 -0.97 -11.55 -13.06
N LEU A 205 -0.41 -12.57 -12.41
CA LEU A 205 1.02 -12.86 -12.49
C LEU A 205 1.47 -13.14 -13.93
N ASN A 206 0.58 -13.66 -14.78
CA ASN A 206 0.85 -13.92 -16.20
C ASN A 206 0.95 -12.63 -17.03
N ASP A 207 0.48 -11.51 -16.51
CA ASP A 207 0.54 -10.21 -17.20
C ASP A 207 1.92 -9.54 -17.06
N ILE A 208 2.78 -10.07 -16.19
CA ILE A 208 4.14 -9.55 -15.99
C ILE A 208 4.97 -9.83 -17.23
N GLN A 209 5.51 -8.75 -17.79
CA GLN A 209 6.26 -8.79 -19.04
C GLN A 209 7.76 -8.88 -18.78
N ASN A 210 8.34 -7.82 -18.21
CA ASN A 210 9.80 -7.70 -18.07
C ASN A 210 10.19 -6.96 -16.80
N LYS A 211 11.40 -7.24 -16.32
CA LYS A 211 12.07 -6.43 -15.31
C LYS A 211 12.72 -5.22 -15.99
N VAL A 212 12.55 -4.05 -15.40
CA VAL A 212 13.04 -2.78 -15.97
C VAL A 212 13.84 -2.02 -14.92
N GLY A 213 14.90 -1.36 -15.34
CA GLY A 213 15.64 -0.39 -14.53
C GLY A 213 15.11 1.01 -14.74
N LEU A 214 15.38 1.88 -13.78
CA LEU A 214 15.09 3.31 -13.90
C LEU A 214 16.39 4.11 -13.78
N ILE A 215 16.54 5.09 -14.67
CA ILE A 215 17.63 6.06 -14.64
C ILE A 215 17.01 7.44 -14.38
N GLN A 216 17.39 8.05 -13.26
CA GLN A 216 16.89 9.37 -12.91
C GLN A 216 17.35 10.42 -13.93
N SER A 217 16.44 11.31 -14.31
CA SER A 217 16.79 12.45 -15.16
C SER A 217 17.52 13.52 -14.34
N VAL A 218 18.53 14.15 -14.95
CA VAL A 218 19.29 15.24 -14.32
C VAL A 218 18.40 16.48 -14.10
N GLU A 219 17.47 16.73 -15.02
CA GLU A 219 16.61 17.93 -15.03
C GLU A 219 15.52 17.90 -13.97
N CYS A 220 15.06 16.71 -13.57
CA CYS A 220 13.95 16.57 -12.64
C CYS A 220 14.09 15.28 -11.83
N PRO A 221 14.21 15.36 -10.49
CA PRO A 221 14.42 14.19 -9.64
C PRO A 221 13.23 13.23 -9.60
N MET A 222 12.06 13.67 -10.06
CA MET A 222 10.84 12.86 -10.16
C MET A 222 10.69 12.16 -11.52
N LYS A 223 11.47 12.56 -12.55
CA LYS A 223 11.43 11.97 -13.88
C LYS A 223 12.49 10.88 -13.99
N TYR A 224 12.09 9.71 -14.47
CA TYR A 224 12.98 8.58 -14.68
C TYR A 224 12.82 8.05 -16.11
N LYS A 225 13.94 7.77 -16.76
CA LYS A 225 13.99 7.04 -18.02
C LYS A 225 13.94 5.55 -17.70
N VAL A 226 13.14 4.81 -18.44
CA VAL A 226 13.02 3.37 -18.27
C VAL A 226 14.04 2.68 -19.17
N VAL A 227 14.79 1.75 -18.59
CA VAL A 227 15.74 0.89 -19.31
C VAL A 227 15.40 -0.57 -19.09
N THR A 228 15.68 -1.40 -20.08
CA THR A 228 15.38 -2.83 -20.03
C THR A 228 16.62 -3.60 -20.42
N SER A 229 16.92 -4.67 -19.69
CA SER A 229 17.99 -5.58 -20.11
C SER A 229 17.59 -6.24 -21.42
N TYR A 230 18.46 -6.20 -22.42
CA TYR A 230 18.31 -6.92 -23.71
C TYR A 230 17.22 -6.41 -24.67
N TYR A 231 16.71 -5.19 -24.50
CA TYR A 231 15.72 -4.63 -25.43
C TYR A 231 15.95 -3.15 -25.71
N ILE A 232 15.72 -2.77 -26.96
CA ILE A 232 15.69 -1.38 -27.42
C ILE A 232 14.26 -1.07 -27.86
N PHE A 233 13.65 -0.07 -27.24
CA PHE A 233 12.41 0.50 -27.74
C PHE A 233 12.70 1.14 -29.10
N ASN A 234 11.98 0.73 -30.15
CA ASN A 234 12.25 1.16 -31.52
C ASN A 234 11.04 1.83 -32.20
N GLU A 235 10.04 2.22 -31.41
CA GLU A 235 8.82 2.88 -31.88
C GLU A 235 8.35 3.95 -30.90
N ASP A 236 7.53 4.88 -31.39
CA ASP A 236 6.97 5.96 -30.59
C ASP A 236 6.15 5.41 -29.42
N ILE A 237 6.64 5.68 -28.21
CA ILE A 237 6.02 5.24 -26.97
C ILE A 237 4.73 6.02 -26.71
N LYS A 238 4.59 7.25 -27.22
CA LYS A 238 3.35 8.02 -27.05
C LYS A 238 2.17 7.31 -27.70
N SER A 239 2.39 6.66 -28.84
CA SER A 239 1.34 5.94 -29.56
C SER A 239 1.13 4.50 -29.05
N THR A 240 2.18 3.84 -28.59
CA THR A 240 2.13 2.41 -28.23
C THR A 240 2.05 2.13 -26.73
N ALA A 241 2.29 3.12 -25.88
CA ALA A 241 2.61 2.93 -24.45
C ALA A 241 3.74 1.89 -24.23
N GLY A 242 4.57 1.67 -25.26
CA GLY A 242 5.70 0.75 -25.33
C GLY A 242 5.39 -0.73 -25.56
N LYS A 243 4.18 -1.14 -25.99
CA LYS A 243 3.79 -2.56 -26.15
C LYS A 243 4.89 -3.49 -26.68
N LEU A 244 5.15 -4.61 -25.99
CA LEU A 244 6.22 -5.57 -26.34
C LEU A 244 6.13 -6.15 -27.76
N ARG A 245 4.92 -6.31 -28.31
CA ARG A 245 4.73 -6.85 -29.67
C ARG A 245 5.39 -6.00 -30.78
N TYR A 246 5.91 -4.82 -30.42
CA TYR A 246 6.58 -3.87 -31.30
C TYR A 246 8.03 -3.57 -30.87
N ILE A 247 8.59 -4.37 -29.97
CA ILE A 247 9.99 -4.26 -29.55
C ILE A 247 10.82 -5.25 -30.38
N LYS A 248 11.95 -4.79 -30.94
CA LYS A 248 12.90 -5.66 -31.64
C LYS A 248 13.87 -6.28 -30.63
N LEU A 249 14.15 -7.57 -30.83
CA LEU A 249 15.23 -8.32 -30.18
C LEU A 249 16.55 -8.06 -30.89
#